data_AF-A0A101KQM7-F1
#
_entry.id   AF-A0A101KQM7-F1
#
_cell.length_a   1.000
_cell.length_b   1.000
_cell.length_c   1.000
_cell.angle_alpha   90.00
_cell.angle_beta   90.00
_cell.angle_gamma   90.00
#
_symmetry.space_group_name_H-M   'P 1'
#
loop_
_entity.id
_entity.type
_entity.pdbx_description
1 polymer ?
#
loop_
_entity_poly.entity_id
_entity_poly.type
_entity_poly.pdbx_seq_one_letter_code
_entity_poly.pdbx_strand_id
1 'polypeptide(L)'
;MPKTNLVNDILGASASRRTFLKAGGAATLALTGLGTAARAEASRPLVWVYAAWSDSLAITFVGAKLIEDNLGYKVKLQQADTGVIYASLQKSKADVYSNAYMQGMGPLKGEYSGGQADYVKKIADSIEVIGVSEGPMTQGLAVPDYVDIKSITELNDHADKFPGGIIGIDAGTGLMKAADETVKAYDLKLKLVPGSEAAMSAAFQRAYSKKEPVVVTTWEPLPMWSKFKMRYLEDPKQTMMKEPYYCFHVVTKDVKSEFPKAYEFLKKFHIPNDEEAKIMAMIDVDGMKPEAAAPSGSGK
;
A
#
# COMPACT_ATOMS: atom_id res chain seq x y z
N MET A 1 -17.77 19.75 -6.23
CA MET A 1 -16.88 19.04 -7.17
C MET A 1 -17.51 17.69 -7.46
N PRO A 2 -17.60 17.24 -8.72
CA PRO A 2 -18.35 16.03 -9.04
C PRO A 2 -17.63 14.81 -8.48
N LYS A 3 -18.39 13.90 -7.87
CA LYS A 3 -17.92 12.61 -7.34
C LYS A 3 -17.52 11.73 -8.51
N THR A 4 -16.22 11.58 -8.76
CA THR A 4 -15.70 10.60 -9.71
C THR A 4 -15.92 9.21 -9.11
N ASN A 5 -16.77 8.40 -9.75
CA ASN A 5 -17.03 7.04 -9.32
C ASN A 5 -15.88 6.15 -9.84
N LEU A 6 -14.90 5.88 -8.97
CA LEU A 6 -13.71 5.06 -9.24
C LEU A 6 -14.06 3.72 -9.95
N VAL A 7 -15.24 3.18 -9.65
CA VAL A 7 -15.77 1.93 -10.23
C VAL A 7 -16.16 2.09 -11.70
N ASN A 8 -16.74 3.23 -12.10
CA ASN A 8 -17.23 3.44 -13.47
C ASN A 8 -16.10 3.76 -14.46
N ASP A 9 -15.05 4.45 -14.01
CA ASP A 9 -13.89 4.77 -14.85
C ASP A 9 -13.01 3.52 -15.15
N ILE A 10 -13.02 2.53 -14.26
CA ILE A 10 -12.21 1.31 -14.40
C ILE A 10 -12.95 0.20 -15.17
N LEU A 11 -14.28 0.11 -15.03
CA LEU A 11 -15.11 -0.92 -15.67
C LEU A 11 -15.71 -0.49 -17.04
N GLY A 12 -15.61 0.79 -17.39
CA GLY A 12 -16.28 1.41 -18.54
C GLY A 12 -15.56 1.23 -19.89
N ALA A 13 -15.33 -0.01 -20.35
CA ALA A 13 -15.01 -0.24 -21.75
C ALA A 13 -15.44 -1.63 -22.22
N SER A 14 -16.75 -1.82 -22.48
CA SER A 14 -17.17 -2.78 -23.50
C SER A 14 -18.60 -2.55 -24.01
N ALA A 15 -18.68 -2.48 -25.34
CA ALA A 15 -19.82 -2.76 -26.21
C ALA A 15 -21.04 -1.81 -26.17
N SER A 16 -20.99 -0.85 -27.10
CA SER A 16 -22.15 -0.18 -27.70
C SER A 16 -23.20 -1.21 -28.16
N ARG A 17 -24.39 -1.21 -27.55
CA ARG A 17 -25.54 -1.97 -28.05
C ARG A 17 -26.22 -1.16 -29.15
N ARG A 18 -26.01 -1.58 -30.41
CA ARG A 18 -26.85 -1.16 -31.54
C ARG A 18 -28.22 -1.83 -31.41
N THR A 19 -29.26 -1.00 -31.34
CA THR A 19 -30.67 -1.40 -31.40
C THR A 19 -31.03 -1.82 -32.83
N PHE A 20 -31.56 -3.04 -33.00
CA PHE A 20 -32.37 -3.39 -34.17
C PHE A 20 -33.66 -4.10 -33.72
N LEU A 21 -34.77 -3.60 -34.24
CA LEU A 21 -36.14 -4.04 -33.96
C LEU A 21 -36.55 -5.22 -34.88
N LYS A 22 -37.11 -6.26 -34.25
CA LYS A 22 -38.22 -7.17 -34.65
C LYS A 22 -38.44 -7.63 -36.11
N ALA A 23 -38.43 -8.96 -36.29
CA ALA A 23 -39.48 -9.82 -36.88
C ALA A 23 -39.04 -11.29 -36.60
N GLY A 24 -39.81 -12.23 -36.04
CA GLY A 24 -41.09 -12.80 -36.49
C GLY A 24 -40.83 -14.23 -37.01
N GLY A 25 -41.30 -15.28 -36.31
CA GLY A 25 -41.34 -16.66 -36.84
C GLY A 25 -40.95 -17.78 -35.86
N ALA A 26 -41.85 -18.72 -35.62
CA ALA A 26 -41.69 -19.87 -34.73
C ALA A 26 -40.91 -21.03 -35.38
N ALA A 27 -40.03 -21.70 -34.61
CA ALA A 27 -39.56 -23.05 -34.91
C ALA A 27 -39.07 -23.80 -33.64
N THR A 28 -39.60 -25.01 -33.55
CA THR A 28 -39.45 -26.19 -32.67
C THR A 28 -38.11 -26.43 -31.93
N LEU A 29 -38.26 -27.05 -30.74
CA LEU A 29 -37.24 -27.56 -29.80
C LEU A 29 -36.02 -28.24 -30.43
N ALA A 30 -34.84 -27.89 -29.93
CA ALA A 30 -33.78 -28.84 -29.59
C ALA A 30 -33.14 -28.42 -28.25
N LEU A 31 -33.56 -29.07 -27.15
CA LEU A 31 -32.85 -29.03 -25.87
C LEU A 31 -31.48 -29.71 -26.07
N THR A 32 -30.45 -28.91 -26.31
CA THR A 32 -29.07 -29.26 -25.93
C THR A 32 -28.60 -28.23 -24.92
N GLY A 33 -29.19 -28.34 -23.72
CA GLY A 33 -28.67 -27.68 -22.53
C GLY A 33 -27.37 -28.33 -22.10
N LEU A 34 -26.28 -28.16 -22.87
CA LEU A 34 -24.97 -28.06 -22.27
C LEU A 34 -24.91 -26.67 -21.64
N GLY A 35 -25.51 -26.55 -20.46
CA GLY A 35 -25.07 -25.55 -19.51
C GLY A 35 -23.58 -25.79 -19.29
N THR A 36 -22.75 -25.03 -20.00
CA THR A 36 -21.44 -24.68 -19.49
C THR A 36 -21.73 -23.95 -18.20
N ALA A 37 -21.86 -24.70 -17.10
CA ALA A 37 -21.62 -24.16 -15.79
C ALA A 37 -20.26 -23.49 -15.93
N ALA A 38 -20.26 -22.15 -15.92
CA ALA A 38 -19.04 -21.38 -15.99
C ALA A 38 -18.13 -22.00 -14.92
N ARG A 39 -17.08 -22.71 -15.36
CA ARG A 39 -16.11 -23.29 -14.45
C ARG A 39 -15.71 -22.15 -13.53
N ALA A 40 -15.81 -22.34 -12.22
CA ALA A 40 -15.31 -21.35 -11.28
C ALA A 40 -13.90 -20.99 -11.75
N GLU A 41 -13.67 -19.73 -12.10
CA GLU A 41 -12.41 -19.31 -12.74
C GLU A 41 -11.21 -19.69 -11.88
N ALA A 42 -11.39 -19.73 -10.56
CA ALA A 42 -10.46 -20.31 -9.60
C ALA A 42 -11.15 -21.36 -8.71
N SER A 43 -10.40 -22.39 -8.31
CA SER A 43 -10.87 -23.45 -7.39
C SER A 43 -10.60 -23.17 -5.92
N ARG A 44 -9.83 -22.11 -5.62
CA ARG A 44 -9.39 -21.70 -4.29
C ARG A 44 -9.50 -20.18 -4.13
N PRO A 45 -9.52 -19.64 -2.91
CA PRO A 45 -9.41 -18.21 -2.68
C PRO A 45 -8.08 -17.63 -3.18
N LEU A 46 -8.12 -16.38 -3.64
CA LEU A 46 -6.95 -15.54 -3.86
C LEU A 46 -6.37 -15.13 -2.50
N VAL A 47 -5.11 -15.47 -2.22
CA VAL A 47 -4.44 -15.15 -0.96
C VAL A 47 -3.72 -13.82 -1.09
N TRP A 48 -4.24 -12.78 -0.44
CA TRP A 48 -3.67 -11.44 -0.47
C TRP A 48 -3.03 -11.15 0.89
N VAL A 49 -1.70 -11.04 0.89
CA VAL A 49 -0.92 -10.74 2.09
C VAL A 49 -0.72 -9.25 2.25
N TYR A 50 -0.67 -8.76 3.49
CA TYR A 50 -0.55 -7.34 3.79
C TYR A 50 0.23 -7.08 5.09
N ALA A 51 0.81 -5.89 5.21
CA ALA A 51 1.47 -5.41 6.42
C ALA A 51 0.47 -4.64 7.30
N ALA A 52 0.74 -4.51 8.59
CA ALA A 52 -0.15 -3.86 9.55
C ALA A 52 -0.08 -2.32 9.52
N TRP A 53 0.05 -1.75 8.32
CA TRP A 53 0.12 -0.30 8.08
C TRP A 53 -1.17 0.20 7.46
N SER A 54 -1.59 1.41 7.80
CA SER A 54 -2.90 1.91 7.41
C SER A 54 -3.09 2.02 5.89
N ASP A 55 -2.04 2.37 5.14
CA ASP A 55 -1.99 2.34 3.67
C ASP A 55 -2.16 0.90 3.13
N SER A 56 -1.39 -0.04 3.66
CA SER A 56 -1.46 -1.45 3.28
C SER A 56 -2.82 -2.07 3.60
N LEU A 57 -3.47 -1.64 4.68
CA LEU A 57 -4.83 -2.01 5.04
C LEU A 57 -5.83 -1.39 4.05
N ALA A 58 -5.70 -0.10 3.73
CA ALA A 58 -6.57 0.58 2.78
C ALA A 58 -6.57 -0.12 1.40
N ILE A 59 -5.41 -0.26 0.76
CA ILE A 59 -5.32 -0.86 -0.59
C ILE A 59 -5.83 -2.30 -0.62
N THR A 60 -5.51 -3.07 0.42
CA THR A 60 -5.80 -4.50 0.47
C THR A 60 -7.28 -4.77 0.71
N PHE A 61 -7.88 -4.11 1.70
CA PHE A 61 -9.29 -4.35 2.04
C PHE A 61 -10.24 -3.77 0.99
N VAL A 62 -9.92 -2.60 0.43
CA VAL A 62 -10.67 -2.03 -0.70
C VAL A 62 -10.58 -2.93 -1.93
N GLY A 63 -9.36 -3.32 -2.31
CA GLY A 63 -9.13 -4.17 -3.47
C GLY A 63 -9.79 -5.54 -3.34
N ALA A 64 -9.65 -6.19 -2.18
CA ALA A 64 -10.30 -7.45 -1.88
C ALA A 64 -11.82 -7.34 -2.02
N LYS A 65 -12.41 -6.31 -1.42
CA LYS A 65 -13.85 -6.08 -1.51
C LYS A 65 -14.32 -5.89 -2.95
N LEU A 66 -13.60 -5.11 -3.76
CA LEU A 66 -13.93 -4.91 -5.18
C LEU A 66 -13.81 -6.19 -6.00
N ILE A 67 -12.81 -7.02 -5.72
CA ILE A 67 -12.64 -8.34 -6.35
C ILE A 67 -13.80 -9.27 -5.98
N GLU A 68 -14.18 -9.31 -4.70
CA GLU A 68 -15.28 -10.17 -4.24
C GLU A 68 -16.63 -9.71 -4.78
N ASP A 69 -16.92 -8.41 -4.71
CA ASP A 69 -18.21 -7.84 -5.12
C ASP A 69 -18.42 -7.86 -6.64
N ASN A 70 -17.36 -7.67 -7.44
CA ASN A 70 -17.49 -7.45 -8.90
C ASN A 70 -16.93 -8.57 -9.76
N LEU A 71 -15.96 -9.36 -9.27
CA LEU A 71 -15.27 -10.37 -10.08
C LEU A 71 -15.62 -11.80 -9.66
N GLY A 72 -16.29 -11.98 -8.52
CA GLY A 72 -16.79 -13.28 -8.06
C GLY A 72 -15.72 -14.22 -7.51
N TYR A 73 -14.51 -13.74 -7.24
CA TYR A 73 -13.50 -14.51 -6.51
C TYR A 73 -13.70 -14.40 -5.00
N LYS A 74 -13.25 -15.41 -4.27
CA LYS A 74 -13.07 -15.30 -2.82
C LYS A 74 -11.67 -14.80 -2.53
N VAL A 75 -11.53 -13.91 -1.56
CA VAL A 75 -10.22 -13.40 -1.14
C VAL A 75 -9.95 -13.84 0.29
N LYS A 76 -8.75 -14.38 0.53
CA LYS A 76 -8.23 -14.67 1.86
C LYS A 76 -7.16 -13.64 2.20
N LEU A 77 -7.47 -12.79 3.16
CA LEU A 77 -6.54 -11.78 3.67
C LEU A 77 -5.63 -12.39 4.75
N GLN A 78 -4.33 -12.11 4.67
CA GLN A 78 -3.36 -12.58 5.66
C GLN A 78 -2.33 -11.51 6.03
N GLN A 79 -2.39 -11.04 7.27
CA GLN A 79 -1.39 -10.14 7.81
C GLN A 79 -0.06 -10.88 8.05
N ALA A 80 1.06 -10.23 7.73
CA ALA A 80 2.40 -10.71 8.06
C ALA A 80 3.44 -9.58 8.02
N ASP A 81 4.60 -9.80 8.63
CA ASP A 81 5.74 -8.89 8.51
C ASP A 81 6.36 -8.96 7.11
N THR A 82 7.03 -7.88 6.67
CA THR A 82 7.59 -7.72 5.32
C THR A 82 8.41 -8.93 4.86
N GLY A 83 9.32 -9.44 5.71
CA GLY A 83 10.13 -10.61 5.34
C GLY A 83 9.31 -11.89 5.10
N VAL A 84 8.22 -12.07 5.86
CA VAL A 84 7.31 -13.21 5.75
C VAL A 84 6.39 -13.07 4.53
N ILE A 85 5.97 -11.83 4.20
CA ILE A 85 5.22 -11.52 2.97
C ILE A 85 6.00 -12.01 1.76
N TYR A 86 7.25 -11.56 1.58
CA TYR A 86 8.06 -11.95 0.43
C TYR A 86 8.43 -13.44 0.43
N ALA A 87 8.68 -14.04 1.59
CA ALA A 87 8.89 -15.48 1.69
C ALA A 87 7.64 -16.28 1.29
N SER A 88 6.45 -15.75 1.52
CA SER A 88 5.18 -16.38 1.14
C SER A 88 4.92 -16.26 -0.35
N LEU A 89 5.19 -15.10 -0.96
CA LEU A 89 5.13 -14.90 -2.41
C LEU A 89 6.13 -15.82 -3.14
N GLN A 90 7.37 -15.91 -2.67
CA GLN A 90 8.41 -16.76 -3.27
C GLN A 90 8.01 -18.24 -3.34
N LYS A 91 7.26 -18.71 -2.32
CA LYS A 91 6.85 -20.11 -2.16
C LYS A 91 5.43 -20.37 -2.69
N SER A 92 4.82 -19.42 -3.40
CA SER A 92 3.42 -19.45 -3.84
C SER A 92 2.44 -19.82 -2.72
N LYS A 93 2.73 -19.40 -1.48
CA LYS A 93 1.80 -19.51 -0.33
C LYS A 93 0.86 -18.30 -0.22
N ALA A 94 1.22 -17.23 -0.91
CA ALA A 94 0.41 -16.04 -1.13
C ALA A 94 0.45 -15.69 -2.62
N ASP A 95 -0.55 -14.96 -3.08
CA ASP A 95 -0.74 -14.62 -4.48
C ASP A 95 -0.43 -13.14 -4.76
N VAL A 96 -0.82 -12.24 -3.85
CA VAL A 96 -0.78 -10.78 -4.06
C VAL A 96 -0.24 -10.06 -2.83
N TYR A 97 0.59 -9.05 -3.07
CA TYR A 97 0.95 -8.00 -2.12
C TYR A 97 0.89 -6.65 -2.84
N SER A 98 0.30 -5.64 -2.22
CA SER A 98 -0.02 -4.37 -2.90
C SER A 98 0.65 -3.14 -2.29
N ASN A 99 1.45 -3.31 -1.24
CA ASN A 99 2.16 -2.22 -0.57
C ASN A 99 3.68 -2.34 -0.76
N ALA A 100 4.11 -2.81 -1.94
CA ALA A 100 5.53 -3.00 -2.24
C ALA A 100 6.20 -1.66 -2.51
N TYR A 101 6.61 -0.97 -1.44
CA TYR A 101 7.19 0.36 -1.48
C TYR A 101 8.58 0.37 -2.11
N MET A 102 8.73 0.99 -3.29
CA MET A 102 9.99 1.00 -4.06
C MET A 102 10.13 2.27 -4.92
N GLN A 103 11.35 2.55 -5.36
CA GLN A 103 11.65 3.49 -6.44
C GLN A 103 11.88 2.74 -7.75
N GLY A 104 11.58 3.41 -8.87
CA GLY A 104 11.82 2.88 -10.22
C GLY A 104 10.59 2.21 -10.82
N MET A 105 10.59 2.03 -12.14
CA MET A 105 9.48 1.45 -12.92
C MET A 105 9.95 0.34 -13.87
N GLY A 106 11.22 -0.05 -13.79
CA GLY A 106 11.85 -0.93 -14.76
C GLY A 106 11.88 -2.40 -14.39
N PRO A 107 12.85 -3.19 -14.88
CA PRO A 107 12.94 -4.61 -14.60
C PRO A 107 13.20 -4.91 -13.11
N LEU A 108 12.60 -6.00 -12.63
CA LEU A 108 12.76 -6.50 -11.26
C LEU A 108 14.22 -6.70 -10.85
N LYS A 109 15.09 -7.11 -11.77
CA LYS A 109 16.54 -7.33 -11.55
C LYS A 109 17.38 -6.14 -12.01
N GLY A 110 17.05 -4.92 -11.59
CA GLY A 110 17.91 -3.77 -11.87
C GLY A 110 17.34 -2.45 -11.42
N GLU A 111 16.29 -2.00 -12.09
CA GLU A 111 15.85 -0.61 -12.05
C GLU A 111 15.06 -0.25 -10.78
N TYR A 112 14.45 -1.23 -10.10
CA TYR A 112 13.88 -0.98 -8.79
C TYR A 112 14.99 -0.72 -7.75
N SER A 113 14.81 0.27 -6.88
CA SER A 113 15.75 0.61 -5.81
C SER A 113 15.03 1.15 -4.57
N GLY A 114 15.77 1.31 -3.47
CA GLY A 114 15.23 1.77 -2.19
C GLY A 114 14.14 0.84 -1.62
N GLY A 115 13.56 1.25 -0.50
CA GLY A 115 12.39 0.59 0.06
C GLY A 115 12.54 -0.93 0.18
N GLN A 116 11.63 -1.65 -0.48
CA GLN A 116 11.55 -3.11 -0.50
C GLN A 116 12.19 -3.74 -1.76
N ALA A 117 12.94 -2.99 -2.56
CA ALA A 117 13.48 -3.46 -3.84
C ALA A 117 14.43 -4.66 -3.72
N ASP A 118 15.18 -4.79 -2.63
CA ASP A 118 16.07 -5.94 -2.41
C ASP A 118 15.29 -7.24 -2.22
N TYR A 119 14.13 -7.18 -1.57
CA TYR A 119 13.23 -8.33 -1.47
C TYR A 119 12.70 -8.73 -2.84
N VAL A 120 12.22 -7.77 -3.62
CA VAL A 120 11.69 -8.00 -4.98
C VAL A 120 12.76 -8.58 -5.89
N LYS A 121 13.98 -8.03 -5.89
CA LYS A 121 15.13 -8.56 -6.66
C LYS A 121 15.44 -10.00 -6.30
N LYS A 122 15.46 -10.32 -5.01
CA LYS A 122 15.78 -11.67 -4.51
C LYS A 122 14.79 -12.73 -4.98
N ILE A 123 13.53 -12.38 -5.17
CA ILE A 123 12.47 -13.33 -5.54
C ILE A 123 11.92 -13.10 -6.96
N ALA A 124 12.61 -12.30 -7.78
CA ALA A 124 12.13 -11.82 -9.08
C ALA A 124 11.69 -12.92 -10.05
N ASP A 125 12.24 -14.13 -9.92
CA ASP A 125 11.86 -15.28 -10.76
C ASP A 125 10.48 -15.87 -10.39
N SER A 126 9.99 -15.60 -9.18
CA SER A 126 8.71 -16.10 -8.64
C SER A 126 7.55 -15.11 -8.77
N ILE A 127 7.83 -13.85 -9.14
CA ILE A 127 6.83 -12.76 -9.07
C ILE A 127 6.78 -11.90 -10.34
N GLU A 128 5.76 -11.05 -10.42
CA GLU A 128 5.62 -9.95 -11.36
C GLU A 128 5.23 -8.68 -10.57
N VAL A 129 5.79 -7.53 -10.96
CA VAL A 129 5.23 -6.22 -10.59
C VAL A 129 4.33 -5.79 -11.74
N ILE A 130 3.04 -5.58 -11.46
CA ILE A 130 2.02 -5.45 -12.50
C ILE A 130 1.37 -4.08 -12.58
N GLY A 131 1.64 -3.20 -11.61
CA GLY A 131 1.10 -1.84 -11.60
C GLY A 131 1.47 -1.08 -10.34
N VAL A 132 1.33 0.24 -10.40
CA VAL A 132 1.39 1.14 -9.25
C VAL A 132 0.07 1.03 -8.51
N SER A 133 0.11 0.83 -7.20
CA SER A 133 -1.06 0.79 -6.33
C SER A 133 -1.32 2.13 -5.64
N GLU A 134 -0.25 2.81 -5.21
CA GLU A 134 -0.31 4.06 -4.46
C GLU A 134 0.88 4.97 -4.82
N GLY A 135 0.69 6.27 -4.64
CA GLY A 135 1.75 7.27 -4.75
C GLY A 135 1.49 8.36 -5.79
N PRO A 136 2.44 9.31 -5.94
CA PRO A 136 3.76 9.33 -5.30
C PRO A 136 3.71 9.53 -3.79
N MET A 137 4.71 8.99 -3.09
CA MET A 137 4.89 9.07 -1.65
C MET A 137 6.22 9.73 -1.29
N THR A 138 6.25 10.40 -0.14
CA THR A 138 7.46 10.93 0.50
C THR A 138 7.70 10.22 1.83
N GLN A 139 8.94 10.17 2.30
CA GLN A 139 9.27 9.61 3.61
C GLN A 139 10.43 10.39 4.24
N GLY A 140 10.57 10.33 5.55
CA GLY A 140 11.67 11.04 6.21
C GLY A 140 11.67 10.95 7.72
N LEU A 141 12.62 11.67 8.32
CA LEU A 141 12.59 11.99 9.74
C LEU A 141 11.78 13.27 9.92
N ALA A 142 10.77 13.24 10.79
CA ALA A 142 9.92 14.39 11.04
C ALA A 142 9.87 14.74 12.52
N VAL A 143 9.63 16.03 12.78
CA VAL A 143 9.46 16.60 14.11
C VAL A 143 8.22 17.52 14.13
N PRO A 144 7.62 17.77 15.30
CA PRO A 144 6.62 18.81 15.46
C PRO A 144 7.16 20.20 15.04
N ASP A 145 6.29 21.07 14.53
CA ASP A 145 6.66 22.40 14.04
C ASP A 145 7.31 23.30 15.09
N TYR A 146 6.94 23.11 16.36
CA TYR A 146 7.46 23.85 17.51
C TYR A 146 8.85 23.41 17.99
N VAL A 147 9.42 22.33 17.44
CA VAL A 147 10.80 21.93 17.73
C VAL A 147 11.74 22.77 16.87
N ASP A 148 12.74 23.42 17.46
CA ASP A 148 13.62 24.37 16.76
C ASP A 148 14.88 23.70 16.19
N ILE A 149 14.70 22.74 15.27
CA ILE A 149 15.76 22.13 14.44
C ILE A 149 15.26 21.92 13.01
N LYS A 150 16.00 22.29 11.97
CA LYS A 150 15.50 22.22 10.59
C LYS A 150 16.09 21.06 9.79
N SER A 151 17.30 20.64 10.12
CA SER A 151 18.06 19.63 9.39
C SER A 151 18.43 18.44 10.27
N ILE A 152 18.58 17.27 9.65
CA ILE A 152 19.15 16.07 10.29
C ILE A 152 20.54 16.36 10.88
N THR A 153 21.29 17.30 10.30
CA THR A 153 22.62 17.70 10.81
C THR A 153 22.59 18.31 12.21
N GLU A 154 21.46 18.89 12.63
CA GLU A 154 21.30 19.53 13.94
C GLU A 154 20.95 18.54 15.06
N LEU A 155 20.58 17.30 14.72
CA LEU A 155 20.15 16.30 15.71
C LEU A 155 21.26 15.98 16.73
N ASN A 156 22.53 16.00 16.31
CA ASN A 156 23.66 15.69 17.18
C ASN A 156 23.95 16.75 18.25
N ASP A 157 23.66 18.01 17.94
CA ASP A 157 23.82 19.15 18.85
C ASP A 157 22.65 19.26 19.83
N HIS A 158 21.57 18.53 19.56
CA HIS A 158 20.34 18.52 20.35
C HIS A 158 19.93 17.12 20.81
N ALA A 159 20.87 16.16 20.82
CA ALA A 159 20.55 14.77 21.12
C ALA A 159 19.97 14.58 22.54
N ASP A 160 20.36 15.43 23.48
CA ASP A 160 19.83 15.48 24.85
C ASP A 160 18.33 15.77 24.91
N LYS A 161 17.79 16.49 23.91
CA LYS A 161 16.36 16.79 23.79
C LYS A 161 15.52 15.59 23.33
N PHE A 162 16.16 14.55 22.80
CA PHE A 162 15.48 13.37 22.25
C PHE A 162 15.91 12.08 22.99
N PRO A 163 15.65 11.95 24.30
CA PRO A 163 16.11 10.80 25.10
C PRO A 163 15.51 9.47 24.64
N GLY A 164 14.38 9.50 23.92
CA GLY A 164 13.76 8.32 23.31
C GLY A 164 14.40 7.86 22.00
N GLY A 165 15.39 8.59 21.47
CA GLY A 165 15.96 8.32 20.15
C GLY A 165 15.03 8.72 19.00
N ILE A 166 15.29 8.13 17.83
CA ILE A 166 14.42 8.25 16.65
C ILE A 166 13.37 7.15 16.73
N ILE A 167 12.10 7.52 16.88
CA ILE A 167 11.02 6.54 17.01
C ILE A 167 10.65 6.02 15.63
N GLY A 168 10.90 4.72 15.44
CA GLY A 168 10.69 4.00 14.19
C GLY A 168 9.36 3.24 14.14
N ILE A 169 9.16 2.57 13.02
CA ILE A 169 8.08 1.60 12.78
C ILE A 169 8.62 0.16 12.84
N ASP A 170 7.96 -0.76 12.13
CA ASP A 170 8.29 -2.18 12.06
C ASP A 170 9.72 -2.40 11.55
N ALA A 171 10.46 -3.25 12.25
CA ALA A 171 11.81 -3.62 11.86
C ALA A 171 11.80 -4.38 10.52
N GLY A 172 12.86 -4.18 9.72
CA GLY A 172 13.02 -4.86 8.43
C GLY A 172 12.23 -4.24 7.27
N THR A 173 11.55 -3.12 7.50
CA THR A 173 10.93 -2.29 6.47
C THR A 173 11.96 -1.48 5.69
N GLY A 174 11.57 -1.04 4.48
CA GLY A 174 12.38 -0.15 3.67
C GLY A 174 12.68 1.19 4.34
N LEU A 175 11.67 1.77 5.02
CA LEU A 175 11.82 3.01 5.78
C LEU A 175 12.82 2.85 6.94
N MET A 176 12.75 1.76 7.70
CA MET A 176 13.68 1.52 8.80
C MET A 176 15.11 1.25 8.30
N LYS A 177 15.27 0.59 7.15
CA LYS A 177 16.58 0.45 6.49
C LYS A 177 17.17 1.82 6.12
N ALA A 178 16.37 2.69 5.49
CA ALA A 178 16.80 4.05 5.15
C ALA A 178 17.13 4.87 6.41
N ALA A 179 16.36 4.72 7.49
CA ALA A 179 16.62 5.40 8.76
C ALA A 179 17.92 4.90 9.41
N ASP A 180 18.20 3.61 9.39
CA ASP A 180 19.47 3.04 9.87
C ASP A 180 20.67 3.52 9.04
N GLU A 181 20.52 3.60 7.71
CA GLU A 181 21.54 4.18 6.82
C GLU A 181 21.77 5.66 7.11
N THR A 182 20.69 6.40 7.39
CA THR A 182 20.74 7.82 7.79
C THR A 182 21.48 8.00 9.12
N VAL A 183 21.14 7.20 10.14
CA VAL A 183 21.85 7.24 11.44
C VAL A 183 23.35 7.04 11.25
N LYS A 184 23.76 6.09 10.41
CA LYS A 184 25.19 5.85 10.11
C LYS A 184 25.81 6.97 9.28
N ALA A 185 25.12 7.42 8.24
CA ALA A 185 25.65 8.41 7.31
C ALA A 185 25.91 9.76 7.98
N TYR A 186 25.08 10.15 8.96
CA TYR A 186 25.23 11.39 9.72
C TYR A 186 25.98 11.21 11.05
N ASP A 187 26.44 10.00 11.37
CA ASP A 187 27.03 9.66 12.67
C ASP A 187 26.16 10.13 13.84
N LEU A 188 24.86 9.80 13.79
CA LEU A 188 23.90 10.30 14.77
C LEU A 188 24.14 9.64 16.14
N LYS A 189 24.20 10.48 17.19
CA LYS A 189 24.20 10.04 18.59
C LYS A 189 22.87 9.37 18.98
N LEU A 190 21.79 9.77 18.32
CA LEU A 190 20.47 9.19 18.50
C LEU A 190 20.40 7.81 17.87
N LYS A 191 19.83 6.86 18.61
CA LYS A 191 19.55 5.51 18.10
C LYS A 191 18.19 5.45 17.45
N LEU A 192 18.06 4.67 16.39
CA LEU A 192 16.77 4.26 15.85
C LEU A 192 16.13 3.23 16.79
N VAL A 193 14.88 3.45 17.17
CA VAL A 193 14.11 2.59 18.07
C VAL A 193 13.00 1.93 17.27
N PRO A 194 13.04 0.61 17.02
CA PRO A 194 11.98 -0.09 16.29
C PRO A 194 10.68 -0.13 17.09
N GLY A 195 9.57 -0.20 16.38
CA GLY A 195 8.22 -0.23 16.93
C GLY A 195 7.22 -0.75 15.91
N SER A 196 6.12 -0.02 15.76
CA SER A 196 5.10 -0.20 14.71
C SER A 196 4.56 1.16 14.32
N GLU A 197 3.86 1.27 13.19
CA GLU A 197 3.16 2.52 12.82
C GLU A 197 2.28 3.04 13.96
N ALA A 198 1.45 2.17 14.56
CA ALA A 198 0.58 2.55 15.67
C ALA A 198 1.38 3.03 16.90
N ALA A 199 2.51 2.39 17.22
CA ALA A 199 3.35 2.78 18.35
C ALA A 199 4.05 4.13 18.08
N MET A 200 4.54 4.34 16.86
CA MET A 200 5.16 5.58 16.40
C MET A 200 4.17 6.74 16.46
N SER A 201 2.98 6.57 15.86
CA SER A 201 1.90 7.57 15.87
C SER A 201 1.46 7.93 17.29
N ALA A 202 1.34 6.94 18.17
CA ALA A 202 0.98 7.18 19.57
C ALA A 202 2.11 7.90 20.34
N ALA A 203 3.37 7.58 20.07
CA ALA A 203 4.51 8.29 20.67
C ALA A 203 4.56 9.76 20.23
N PHE A 204 4.38 10.01 18.92
CA PHE A 204 4.30 11.36 18.37
C PHE A 204 3.16 12.16 19.01
N GLN A 205 1.94 11.59 19.04
CA GLN A 205 0.77 12.24 19.61
C GLN A 205 0.99 12.60 21.09
N ARG A 206 1.55 11.69 21.90
CA ARG A 206 1.83 11.95 23.32
C ARG A 206 2.81 13.11 23.50
N ALA A 207 3.91 13.12 22.75
CA ALA A 207 4.89 14.20 22.82
C ALA A 207 4.28 15.52 22.34
N TYR A 208 3.49 15.49 21.25
CA TYR A 208 2.78 16.65 20.72
C TYR A 208 1.83 17.29 21.73
N SER A 209 1.03 16.49 22.44
CA SER A 209 0.11 16.98 23.47
C SER A 209 0.82 17.61 24.65
N LYS A 210 2.07 17.21 24.95
CA LYS A 210 2.88 17.75 26.04
C LYS A 210 3.87 18.84 25.62
N LYS A 211 3.92 19.18 24.32
CA LYS A 211 4.94 20.07 23.74
C LYS A 211 6.37 19.59 24.00
N GLU A 212 6.56 18.28 24.04
CA GLU A 212 7.87 17.63 24.21
C GLU A 212 8.52 17.39 22.84
N PRO A 213 9.84 17.57 22.69
CA PRO A 213 10.54 17.21 21.46
C PRO A 213 10.43 15.71 21.15
N VAL A 214 10.15 15.39 19.89
CA VAL A 214 10.15 14.01 19.38
C VAL A 214 10.62 14.03 17.93
N VAL A 215 11.37 13.01 17.53
CA VAL A 215 11.73 12.74 16.14
C VAL A 215 11.27 11.33 15.77
N VAL A 216 10.57 11.22 14.64
CA VAL A 216 9.94 9.96 14.20
C VAL A 216 10.28 9.68 12.74
N THR A 217 10.31 8.40 12.36
CA THR A 217 10.23 8.01 10.95
C THR A 217 8.77 8.06 10.49
N THR A 218 8.49 8.68 9.35
CA THR A 218 7.11 8.80 8.84
C THR A 218 7.12 9.00 7.31
N TRP A 219 5.95 8.89 6.69
CA TRP A 219 5.72 9.07 5.26
C TRP A 219 4.43 9.83 4.99
N GLU A 220 4.28 10.33 3.76
CA GLU A 220 3.03 10.88 3.25
C GLU A 220 2.53 10.05 2.05
N PRO A 221 1.21 9.80 1.97
CA PRO A 221 0.18 10.24 2.93
C PRO A 221 0.16 9.39 4.22
N LEU A 222 0.03 10.05 5.37
CA LEU A 222 -0.42 9.44 6.63
C LEU A 222 -1.38 10.40 7.34
N PRO A 223 -2.45 9.91 8.02
CA PRO A 223 -3.45 10.78 8.65
C PRO A 223 -2.88 11.81 9.64
N MET A 224 -1.75 11.49 10.27
CA MET A 224 -1.09 12.37 11.23
C MET A 224 -0.66 13.72 10.63
N TRP A 225 -0.29 13.78 9.35
CA TRP A 225 0.16 15.01 8.67
C TRP A 225 -0.94 16.06 8.54
N SER A 226 -2.19 15.62 8.44
CA SER A 226 -3.36 16.52 8.41
C SER A 226 -3.79 16.95 9.82
N LYS A 227 -3.46 16.15 10.84
CA LYS A 227 -3.91 16.34 12.23
C LYS A 227 -2.94 17.20 13.05
N PHE A 228 -1.65 17.12 12.77
CA PHE A 228 -0.60 17.78 13.53
C PHE A 228 0.21 18.72 12.66
N LYS A 229 0.59 19.87 13.21
CA LYS A 229 1.58 20.72 12.56
C LYS A 229 2.97 20.12 12.77
N MET A 230 3.53 19.55 11.72
CA MET A 230 4.81 18.88 11.72
C MET A 230 5.50 19.11 10.39
N ARG A 231 6.77 18.72 10.31
CA ARG A 231 7.58 18.89 9.10
C ARG A 231 8.69 17.85 9.07
N TYR A 232 9.13 17.51 7.87
CA TYR A 232 10.37 16.80 7.70
C TYR A 232 11.56 17.64 8.16
N LEU A 233 12.61 16.95 8.61
CA LEU A 233 13.95 17.51 8.70
C LEU A 233 14.58 17.47 7.32
N GLU A 234 15.28 18.54 6.96
CA GLU A 234 16.11 18.58 5.76
C GLU A 234 17.14 17.45 5.80
N ASP A 235 17.28 16.76 4.67
CA ASP A 235 18.20 15.62 4.50
C ASP A 235 19.22 15.93 3.38
N PRO A 236 20.27 16.74 3.67
CA PRO A 236 21.28 17.11 2.67
C PRO A 236 21.99 15.93 1.98
N LYS A 237 22.10 14.78 2.64
CA LYS A 237 22.71 13.55 2.11
C LYS A 237 21.73 12.66 1.34
N GLN A 238 20.43 13.00 1.35
CA GLN A 238 19.36 12.27 0.66
C GLN A 238 19.34 10.77 0.97
N THR A 239 19.58 10.39 2.23
CA THR A 239 19.54 9.00 2.68
C THR A 239 18.12 8.51 2.96
N MET A 240 17.18 9.41 3.25
CA MET A 240 15.74 9.15 3.38
C MET A 240 14.94 9.62 2.17
N MET A 241 15.25 10.84 1.69
CA MET A 241 14.41 11.62 0.75
C MET A 241 14.95 11.60 -0.68
N LYS A 242 15.31 10.42 -1.19
CA LYS A 242 15.57 10.29 -2.64
C LYS A 242 14.21 10.17 -3.36
N GLU A 243 14.09 10.82 -4.53
CA GLU A 243 12.97 10.90 -5.52
C GLU A 243 11.79 9.92 -5.36
N PRO A 244 10.55 10.29 -5.76
CA PRO A 244 9.33 9.74 -5.17
C PRO A 244 9.26 8.21 -5.21
N TYR A 245 8.82 7.66 -4.10
CA TYR A 245 8.49 6.26 -3.98
C TYR A 245 7.04 6.02 -4.39
N TYR A 246 6.78 4.79 -4.79
CA TYR A 246 5.44 4.28 -5.09
C TYR A 246 5.28 2.94 -4.39
N CYS A 247 4.04 2.59 -4.07
CA CYS A 247 3.68 1.21 -3.80
C CYS A 247 3.26 0.52 -5.09
N PHE A 248 3.53 -0.77 -5.17
CA PHE A 248 3.25 -1.58 -6.33
C PHE A 248 2.44 -2.82 -5.98
N HIS A 249 1.62 -3.24 -6.94
CA HIS A 249 1.04 -4.58 -6.99
C HIS A 249 2.11 -5.59 -7.42
N VAL A 250 2.51 -6.46 -6.49
CA VAL A 250 3.36 -7.63 -6.71
C VAL A 250 2.49 -8.88 -6.67
N VAL A 251 2.57 -9.71 -7.70
CA VAL A 251 1.81 -10.96 -7.80
C VAL A 251 2.72 -12.15 -8.09
N THR A 252 2.33 -13.36 -7.70
CA THR A 252 3.01 -14.57 -8.15
C THR A 252 2.66 -14.88 -9.61
N LYS A 253 3.50 -15.68 -10.29
CA LYS A 253 3.32 -16.04 -11.71
C LYS A 253 1.97 -16.70 -12.01
N ASP A 254 1.42 -17.42 -11.04
CA ASP A 254 0.19 -18.20 -11.19
C ASP A 254 -1.07 -17.32 -11.26
N VAL A 255 -1.02 -16.09 -10.74
CA VAL A 255 -2.19 -15.19 -10.66
C VAL A 255 -2.78 -14.89 -12.03
N LYS A 256 -1.94 -14.72 -13.05
CA LYS A 256 -2.41 -14.42 -14.42
C LYS A 256 -3.26 -15.56 -15.00
N SER A 257 -2.91 -16.81 -14.69
CA SER A 257 -3.63 -17.99 -15.18
C SER A 257 -4.79 -18.41 -14.28
N GLU A 258 -4.63 -18.33 -12.96
CA GLU A 258 -5.64 -18.79 -11.99
C GLU A 258 -6.71 -17.74 -11.72
N PHE A 259 -6.36 -16.44 -11.77
CA PHE A 259 -7.27 -15.33 -11.47
C PHE A 259 -7.20 -14.23 -12.55
N PRO A 260 -7.44 -14.56 -13.84
CA PRO A 260 -7.19 -13.65 -14.96
C PRO A 260 -7.92 -12.31 -14.85
N LYS A 261 -9.15 -12.29 -14.32
CA LYS A 261 -9.88 -11.02 -14.11
C LYS A 261 -9.30 -10.19 -12.97
N ALA A 262 -8.86 -10.84 -11.89
CA ALA A 262 -8.21 -10.14 -10.78
C ALA A 262 -6.87 -9.55 -11.23
N TYR A 263 -6.10 -10.31 -12.03
CA TYR A 263 -4.85 -9.84 -12.63
C TYR A 263 -5.05 -8.56 -13.47
N GLU A 264 -6.05 -8.56 -14.37
CA GLU A 264 -6.33 -7.38 -15.20
C GLU A 264 -6.92 -6.20 -14.41
N PHE A 265 -7.66 -6.48 -13.34
CA PHE A 265 -8.10 -5.45 -12.39
C PHE A 265 -6.92 -4.82 -11.65
N LEU A 266 -6.05 -5.63 -11.03
CA LEU A 266 -4.90 -5.15 -10.24
C LEU A 266 -3.89 -4.34 -11.07
N LYS A 267 -3.75 -4.61 -12.36
CA LYS A 267 -2.92 -3.78 -13.26
C LYS A 267 -3.36 -2.32 -13.34
N LYS A 268 -4.63 -2.04 -13.09
CA LYS A 268 -5.24 -0.70 -13.21
C LYS A 268 -5.66 -0.12 -11.87
N PHE A 269 -5.91 -0.99 -10.89
CA PHE A 269 -6.34 -0.62 -9.57
C PHE A 269 -5.25 0.21 -8.90
N HIS A 270 -5.64 1.37 -8.41
CA HIS A 270 -4.83 2.23 -7.57
C HIS A 270 -5.79 3.07 -6.72
N ILE A 271 -5.35 3.48 -5.54
CA ILE A 271 -6.10 4.43 -4.71
C ILE A 271 -5.40 5.78 -4.79
N PRO A 272 -6.08 6.85 -5.22
CA PRO A 272 -5.53 8.20 -5.15
C PRO A 272 -5.23 8.61 -3.70
N ASN A 273 -4.11 9.31 -3.48
CA ASN A 273 -3.63 9.68 -2.14
C ASN A 273 -4.70 10.38 -1.26
N ASP A 274 -5.60 11.17 -1.85
CA ASP A 274 -6.64 11.89 -1.09
C ASP A 274 -7.78 10.96 -0.61
N GLU A 275 -8.10 9.91 -1.37
CA GLU A 275 -9.03 8.86 -0.96
C GLU A 275 -8.37 7.90 0.03
N GLU A 276 -7.11 7.55 -0.20
CA GLU A 276 -6.33 6.73 0.72
C GLU A 276 -6.24 7.38 2.11
N ALA A 277 -5.89 8.67 2.16
CA ALA A 277 -5.81 9.43 3.41
C ALA A 277 -7.13 9.43 4.20
N LYS A 278 -8.28 9.43 3.52
CA LYS A 278 -9.60 9.33 4.18
C LYS A 278 -9.81 7.96 4.79
N ILE A 279 -9.47 6.89 4.06
CA ILE A 279 -9.63 5.51 4.54
C ILE A 279 -8.68 5.24 5.71
N MET A 280 -7.41 5.67 5.60
CA MET A 280 -6.46 5.59 6.70
C MET A 280 -6.94 6.37 7.92
N ALA A 281 -7.55 7.55 7.74
CA ALA A 281 -8.11 8.30 8.86
C ALA A 281 -9.26 7.55 9.56
N MET A 282 -10.14 6.86 8.82
CA MET A 282 -11.16 6.01 9.41
C MET A 282 -10.55 4.91 10.28
N ILE A 283 -9.42 4.33 9.85
CA ILE A 283 -8.72 3.26 10.58
C ILE A 283 -8.00 3.84 11.81
N ASP A 284 -7.10 4.80 11.61
CA ASP A 284 -6.17 5.26 12.64
C ASP A 284 -6.76 6.26 13.62
N VAL A 285 -7.71 7.08 13.15
CA VAL A 285 -8.31 8.17 13.94
C VAL A 285 -9.65 7.74 14.50
N ASP A 286 -10.52 7.17 13.66
CA ASP A 286 -11.88 6.78 14.08
C ASP A 286 -11.92 5.36 14.68
N GLY A 287 -10.84 4.59 14.56
CA GLY A 287 -10.74 3.23 15.09
C GLY A 287 -11.63 2.22 14.36
N MET A 288 -12.03 2.52 13.12
CA MET A 288 -12.82 1.60 12.32
C MET A 288 -11.98 0.37 11.94
N LYS A 289 -12.64 -0.79 11.88
CA LYS A 289 -12.01 -1.98 11.32
C LYS A 289 -11.78 -1.79 9.81
N PRO A 290 -10.66 -2.25 9.24
CA PRO A 290 -10.36 -2.11 7.81
C PRO A 290 -11.46 -2.62 6.87
N GLU A 291 -12.13 -3.72 7.24
CA GLU A 291 -13.26 -4.28 6.47
C GLU A 291 -14.43 -3.30 6.35
N ALA A 292 -14.66 -2.47 7.38
CA ALA A 292 -15.72 -1.48 7.41
C ALA A 292 -15.32 -0.15 6.77
N ALA A 293 -14.02 0.17 6.78
CA ALA A 293 -13.48 1.37 6.15
C ALA A 293 -13.43 1.26 4.61
N ALA A 294 -13.37 0.04 4.07
CA ALA A 294 -13.45 -0.19 2.62
C ALA A 294 -14.82 0.23 2.08
N PRO A 295 -14.91 1.19 1.14
CA PRO A 295 -16.19 1.67 0.64
C PRO A 295 -16.93 0.53 -0.06
N SER A 296 -18.25 0.47 0.16
CA SER A 296 -19.10 -0.46 -0.57
C SER A 296 -19.08 -0.11 -2.06
N GLY A 297 -18.73 -1.07 -2.92
CA GLY A 297 -18.83 -0.97 -4.37
C GLY A 297 -20.29 -0.94 -4.87
N SER A 298 -21.20 -0.25 -4.17
CA SER A 298 -22.55 -0.05 -4.67
C SER A 298 -22.49 0.96 -5.81
N GLY A 299 -22.47 0.41 -7.03
CA GLY A 299 -22.71 1.16 -8.24
C GLY A 299 -23.92 2.09 -8.08
N LYS A 300 -23.69 3.34 -8.45
CA LYS A 300 -24.68 4.18 -9.11
C LYS A 300 -24.03 4.81 -10.34
#